data_AF-A0ABC8SXV7-F1
#
_entry.id   AF-A0ABC8SXV7-F1
#
_cell.length_a   1.000
_cell.length_b   1.000
_cell.length_c   1.000
_cell.angle_alpha   90.00
_cell.angle_beta   90.00
_cell.angle_gamma   90.00
#
_symmetry.space_group_name_H-M   'P 1'
#
loop_
_entity.id
_entity.type
_entity.pdbx_description
1 polymer ?
#
loop_
_entity_poly.entity_id
_entity_poly.type
_entity_poly.pdbx_seq_one_letter_code
_entity_poly.pdbx_strand_id
1 'polypeptide(L)'
;VLYVGDHIYGDILRSKKVLGWRTMLVVPELEREVELLWELRDTRKQLRLWRNERDLIEDKIDHLKWSLKIDWMSEREQVRLRHQLDQRTCHQKFHKVWGQLMKTGYQNSRFAHQVERFACLYTSQVTNLSLYSPSKYYRPSEDFMPHEFDILGV
;
A
#
# COMPACT_ATOMS: atom_id res chain seq x y z
N VAL A 1 -21.18 19.64 -6.09
CA VAL A 1 -21.36 19.24 -4.67
C VAL A 1 -20.24 18.27 -4.30
N LEU A 2 -19.54 18.54 -3.20
CA LEU A 2 -18.62 17.59 -2.56
C LEU A 2 -19.35 16.98 -1.37
N TYR A 3 -19.54 15.67 -1.41
CA TYR A 3 -20.19 14.92 -0.34
C TYR A 3 -19.14 14.19 0.49
N VAL A 4 -19.22 14.35 1.81
CA VAL A 4 -18.25 13.82 2.77
C VAL A 4 -18.96 12.78 3.64
N GLY A 5 -18.36 11.61 3.77
CA GLY A 5 -18.88 10.54 4.63
C GLY A 5 -17.76 9.66 5.19
N ASP A 6 -18.11 8.76 6.09
CA ASP A 6 -17.21 7.82 6.75
C ASP A 6 -17.50 6.36 6.34
N HIS A 7 -18.64 6.08 5.70
CA HIS A 7 -19.00 4.76 5.21
C HIS A 7 -19.03 4.67 3.67
N ILE A 8 -18.14 3.85 3.10
CA ILE A 8 -18.01 3.69 1.64
C ILE A 8 -19.33 3.29 0.95
N TYR A 9 -20.09 2.36 1.54
CA TYR A 9 -21.31 1.84 0.92
C TYR A 9 -22.54 2.69 1.18
N GLY A 10 -22.70 3.18 2.42
CA GLY A 10 -23.84 4.00 2.81
C GLY A 10 -23.79 5.38 2.17
N ASP A 11 -22.62 6.01 2.23
CA ASP A 11 -22.48 7.44 1.95
C ASP A 11 -21.95 7.64 0.51
N ILE A 12 -20.90 6.91 0.14
CA ILE A 12 -20.11 7.23 -1.05
C ILE A 12 -20.65 6.56 -2.31
N LEU A 13 -20.95 5.27 -2.26
CA LEU A 13 -21.25 4.47 -3.46
C LEU A 13 -22.57 4.91 -4.12
N ARG A 14 -23.59 5.23 -3.33
CA ARG A 14 -24.88 5.74 -3.83
C ARG A 14 -24.71 7.14 -4.45
N SER A 15 -24.01 8.03 -3.75
CA SER A 15 -23.76 9.41 -4.20
C SER A 15 -22.96 9.46 -5.50
N LYS A 16 -21.96 8.58 -5.66
CA LYS A 16 -21.13 8.53 -6.87
C LYS A 16 -21.85 7.88 -8.06
N LYS A 17 -22.50 6.73 -7.86
CA LYS A 17 -23.12 5.97 -8.97
C LYS A 17 -24.42 6.58 -9.48
N VAL A 18 -25.25 7.13 -8.58
CA VAL A 18 -26.59 7.60 -8.93
C VAL A 18 -26.61 9.10 -9.21
N LEU A 19 -25.87 9.88 -8.42
CA LEU A 19 -25.92 11.35 -8.46
C LEU A 19 -24.71 11.99 -9.13
N GLY A 20 -23.63 11.24 -9.38
CA GLY A 20 -22.39 11.75 -9.98
C GLY A 20 -21.65 12.78 -9.12
N TRP A 21 -21.92 12.84 -7.82
CA TRP A 21 -21.29 13.82 -6.93
C TRP A 21 -19.82 13.50 -6.71
N ARG A 22 -19.01 14.54 -6.45
CA ARG A 22 -17.65 14.36 -5.93
C ARG A 22 -17.75 13.87 -4.49
N THR A 23 -16.92 12.91 -4.11
CA THR A 23 -17.00 12.25 -2.81
C THR A 23 -15.67 12.34 -2.08
N MET A 24 -15.72 12.54 -0.76
CA MET A 24 -14.58 12.45 0.14
C MET A 24 -14.87 11.45 1.25
N LEU A 25 -13.89 10.61 1.58
CA LEU A 25 -13.97 9.64 2.67
C LEU A 25 -13.18 10.11 3.89
N VAL A 26 -13.78 10.02 5.07
CA VAL A 26 -13.10 10.19 6.35
C VAL A 26 -12.72 8.81 6.88
N VAL A 27 -11.44 8.57 7.14
CA VAL A 27 -10.90 7.29 7.64
C VAL A 27 -10.09 7.55 8.91
N PRO A 28 -10.71 7.52 10.10
CA PRO A 28 -10.03 7.84 11.36
C PRO A 28 -8.77 7.00 11.61
N GLU A 29 -8.79 5.72 11.21
CA GLU A 29 -7.68 4.78 11.38
C GLU A 29 -6.41 5.18 10.60
N LEU A 30 -6.56 6.04 9.59
CA LEU A 30 -5.46 6.52 8.76
C LEU A 30 -4.40 7.27 9.59
N GLU A 31 -4.81 8.00 10.62
CA GLU A 31 -3.89 8.77 11.47
C GLU A 31 -2.85 7.85 12.13
N ARG A 32 -3.35 6.80 12.79
CA ARG A 32 -2.50 5.77 13.40
C ARG A 32 -1.64 5.04 12.38
N GLU A 33 -2.18 4.76 11.19
CA GLU A 33 -1.42 4.08 10.14
C GLU A 33 -0.26 4.94 9.63
N VAL A 34 -0.48 6.25 9.44
CA VAL A 34 0.54 7.22 8.99
C VAL A 34 1.63 7.41 10.05
N GLU A 35 1.29 7.49 11.34
CA GLU A 35 2.27 7.55 12.43
C GLU A 35 3.21 6.34 12.41
N LEU A 36 2.64 5.13 12.38
CA LEU A 36 3.40 3.88 12.34
C LEU A 36 4.23 3.74 11.04
N LEU A 37 3.70 4.21 9.92
CA LEU A 37 4.44 4.29 8.65
C LEU A 37 5.70 5.16 8.79
N TRP A 38 5.58 6.28 9.51
CA TRP A 38 6.70 7.19 9.74
C TRP A 38 7.76 6.59 10.65
N GLU A 39 7.35 5.93 11.73
CA GLU A 39 8.25 5.22 12.66
C GLU A 39 9.00 4.07 11.97
N LEU A 40 8.32 3.34 11.08
CA LEU A 40 8.85 2.15 10.41
C LEU A 40 9.55 2.45 9.08
N ARG A 41 9.72 3.73 8.71
CA ARG A 41 10.28 4.12 7.42
C ARG A 41 11.64 3.47 7.14
N ASP A 42 12.52 3.44 8.14
CA ASP A 42 13.90 2.98 7.97
C ASP A 42 13.95 1.45 7.90
N THR A 43 13.17 0.77 8.75
CA THR A 43 12.98 -0.68 8.67
C THR A 43 12.40 -1.10 7.33
N ARG A 44 11.39 -0.38 6.80
CA ARG A 44 10.82 -0.69 5.48
C ARG A 44 11.79 -0.47 4.34
N LYS A 45 12.62 0.58 4.40
CA LYS A 45 13.67 0.79 3.40
C LYS A 45 14.64 -0.39 3.36
N GLN A 46 15.09 -0.84 4.53
CA GLN A 46 15.94 -2.04 4.63
C GLN A 46 15.24 -3.29 4.07
N LEU A 47 13.97 -3.51 4.43
CA LEU A 47 13.19 -4.64 3.89
C LEU A 47 13.01 -4.59 2.37
N ARG A 48 12.89 -3.40 1.76
CA ARG A 48 12.84 -3.25 0.30
C ARG A 48 14.19 -3.61 -0.33
N LEU A 49 15.31 -3.18 0.26
CA LEU A 49 16.65 -3.52 -0.22
C LEU A 49 16.91 -5.04 -0.13
N TRP A 50 16.64 -5.64 1.03
CA TRP A 50 16.86 -7.07 1.25
C TRP A 50 15.98 -7.93 0.34
N ARG A 51 14.78 -7.43 0.01
CA ARG A 51 13.92 -8.06 -0.98
C ARG A 51 14.54 -8.01 -2.38
N ASN A 52 15.02 -6.85 -2.83
CA ASN A 52 15.61 -6.72 -4.15
C ASN A 52 16.83 -7.64 -4.29
N GLU A 53 17.66 -7.74 -3.25
CA GLU A 53 18.79 -8.68 -3.22
C GLU A 53 18.32 -10.13 -3.28
N ARG A 54 17.29 -10.50 -2.52
CA ARG A 54 16.69 -11.84 -2.60
C ARG A 54 16.18 -12.12 -4.01
N ASP A 55 15.40 -11.22 -4.60
CA ASP A 55 14.76 -11.42 -5.90
C ASP A 55 15.85 -11.63 -6.98
N LEU A 56 16.95 -10.87 -6.92
CA LEU A 56 18.13 -11.07 -7.79
C LEU A 56 18.82 -12.43 -7.57
N ILE A 57 18.91 -12.91 -6.33
CA ILE A 57 19.50 -14.22 -6.02
C ILE A 57 18.57 -15.34 -6.50
N GLU A 58 17.26 -15.22 -6.29
CA GLU A 58 16.29 -16.20 -6.77
C GLU A 58 16.33 -16.32 -8.29
N ASP A 59 16.39 -15.20 -9.02
CA ASP A 59 16.51 -15.20 -10.48
C ASP A 59 17.80 -15.90 -10.95
N LYS A 60 18.93 -15.67 -10.26
CA LYS A 60 20.20 -16.37 -10.54
C LYS A 60 20.10 -17.86 -10.28
N ILE A 61 19.50 -18.26 -9.16
CA ILE A 61 19.30 -19.67 -8.80
C ILE A 61 18.41 -20.35 -9.84
N ASP A 62 17.30 -19.73 -10.24
CA ASP A 62 16.37 -20.30 -11.22
C ASP A 62 17.02 -20.41 -12.61
N HIS A 63 17.84 -19.44 -13.01
CA HIS A 63 18.65 -19.53 -14.25
C HIS A 63 19.68 -20.67 -14.19
N LEU A 64 20.42 -20.81 -13.09
CA LEU A 64 21.39 -21.88 -12.89
C LEU A 64 20.71 -23.26 -12.80
N LYS A 65 19.54 -23.36 -12.15
CA LYS A 65 18.71 -24.57 -12.10
C LYS A 65 18.32 -25.02 -13.50
N TRP A 66 17.86 -24.09 -14.33
CA TRP A 66 17.50 -24.37 -15.72
C TRP A 66 18.70 -24.86 -16.54
N SER A 67 19.87 -24.25 -16.31
CA SER A 67 21.11 -24.56 -17.04
C SER A 67 21.80 -25.85 -16.58
N LEU A 68 21.86 -26.11 -15.27
CA LEU A 68 22.72 -27.13 -14.64
C LEU A 68 21.95 -28.29 -13.98
N LYS A 69 20.61 -28.22 -13.87
CA LYS A 69 19.77 -29.21 -13.14
C LYS A 69 20.22 -29.48 -11.69
N ILE A 70 20.93 -28.55 -11.06
CA ILE A 70 21.36 -28.66 -9.66
C ILE A 70 20.28 -28.08 -8.75
N ASP A 71 19.95 -28.76 -7.66
CA ASP A 71 18.89 -28.33 -6.75
C ASP A 71 19.42 -27.70 -5.45
N TRP A 72 19.15 -26.40 -5.27
CA TRP A 72 19.50 -25.57 -4.10
C TRP A 72 18.29 -25.34 -3.17
N MET A 73 17.41 -26.34 -3.01
CA MET A 73 16.15 -26.21 -2.26
C MET A 73 16.32 -25.68 -0.82
N SER A 74 17.35 -26.12 -0.10
CA SER A 74 17.56 -25.77 1.33
C SER A 74 17.83 -24.28 1.56
N GLU A 75 18.72 -23.67 0.75
CA GLU A 75 19.07 -22.25 0.90
C GLU A 75 17.89 -21.33 0.54
N ARG A 76 17.13 -21.69 -0.50
CA ARG A 76 15.92 -20.95 -0.90
C ARG A 76 14.89 -20.90 0.23
N GLU A 77 14.69 -22.01 0.91
CA GLU A 77 13.72 -22.10 1.98
C GLU A 77 14.10 -21.22 3.19
N GLN A 78 15.39 -21.15 3.54
CA GLN A 78 15.88 -20.29 4.62
C GLN A 78 15.64 -18.81 4.34
N VAL A 79 15.95 -18.35 3.12
CA VAL A 79 15.76 -16.94 2.74
C VAL A 79 14.26 -16.58 2.73
N ARG A 80 13.42 -17.50 2.23
CA ARG A 80 11.96 -17.33 2.24
C ARG A 80 11.39 -17.20 3.66
N LEU A 81 11.84 -18.05 4.58
CA LEU A 81 11.37 -18.04 5.98
C LEU A 81 11.77 -16.77 6.72
N ARG A 82 13.03 -16.30 6.57
CA ARG A 82 13.49 -15.04 7.16
C ARG A 82 12.61 -13.88 6.70
N HIS A 83 12.38 -13.77 5.39
CA HIS A 83 11.55 -12.72 4.83
C HIS A 83 10.10 -12.74 5.34
N GLN A 84 9.49 -13.93 5.46
CA GLN A 84 8.15 -14.06 6.03
C GLN A 84 8.10 -13.61 7.50
N LEU A 85 9.14 -13.92 8.27
CA LEU A 85 9.21 -13.53 9.68
C LEU A 85 9.36 -12.02 9.85
N ASP A 86 10.19 -11.39 9.02
CA ASP A 86 10.37 -9.93 9.02
C ASP A 86 9.07 -9.19 8.62
N GLN A 87 8.38 -9.69 7.60
CA GLN A 87 7.07 -9.17 7.20
C GLN A 87 6.04 -9.29 8.32
N ARG A 88 5.97 -10.45 8.98
CA ARG A 88 5.05 -10.68 10.11
C ARG A 88 5.35 -9.74 11.27
N THR A 89 6.64 -9.53 11.58
CA THR A 89 7.07 -8.62 12.65
C THR A 89 6.64 -7.19 12.34
N CYS A 90 6.75 -6.75 11.08
CA CYS A 90 6.24 -5.44 10.67
C CYS A 90 4.71 -5.36 10.71
N HIS A 91 4.01 -6.43 10.31
CA HIS A 91 2.55 -6.50 10.31
C HIS A 91 1.97 -6.39 11.74
N GLN A 92 2.60 -7.04 12.72
CA GLN A 92 2.18 -7.03 14.12
C GLN A 92 2.26 -5.64 14.78
N LYS A 93 3.07 -4.71 14.24
CA LYS A 93 3.16 -3.34 14.75
C LYS A 93 1.94 -2.48 14.43
N PHE A 94 1.16 -2.88 13.43
CA PHE A 94 -0.15 -2.30 13.13
C PHE A 94 -1.21 -2.98 14.01
N HIS A 95 -2.30 -3.49 13.41
CA HIS A 95 -3.25 -4.30 14.15
C HIS A 95 -2.71 -5.72 14.37
N LYS A 96 -2.78 -6.24 15.60
CA LYS A 96 -2.23 -7.56 15.98
C LYS A 96 -2.72 -8.71 15.09
N VAL A 97 -3.98 -8.65 14.66
CA VAL A 97 -4.65 -9.72 13.90
C VAL A 97 -4.75 -9.40 12.41
N TRP A 98 -4.90 -8.13 12.05
CA TRP A 98 -5.28 -7.71 10.68
C TRP A 98 -4.16 -6.92 9.97
N GLY A 99 -3.22 -6.38 10.74
CA GLY A 99 -2.12 -5.53 10.27
C GLY A 99 -2.57 -4.20 9.69
N GLN A 100 -2.02 -3.86 8.53
CA GLN A 100 -2.25 -2.59 7.84
C GLN A 100 -3.64 -2.56 7.20
N LEU A 101 -4.36 -1.45 7.37
CA LEU A 101 -5.68 -1.28 6.78
C LEU A 101 -5.59 -1.09 5.27
N MET A 102 -4.62 -0.31 4.78
CA MET A 102 -4.50 0.01 3.35
C MET A 102 -3.71 -1.02 2.53
N LYS A 103 -2.95 -1.91 3.17
CA LYS A 103 -2.05 -2.85 2.49
C LYS A 103 -2.18 -4.28 3.02
N THR A 104 -2.28 -5.23 2.08
CA THR A 104 -2.16 -6.67 2.35
C THR A 104 -0.85 -7.17 1.76
N GLY A 105 0.19 -7.22 2.60
CA GLY A 105 1.56 -7.51 2.14
C GLY A 105 2.05 -6.40 1.21
N TYR A 106 2.21 -6.72 -0.07
CA TYR A 106 2.67 -5.77 -1.11
C TYR A 106 1.55 -5.18 -1.97
N GLN A 107 0.33 -5.72 -1.85
CA GLN A 107 -0.81 -5.26 -2.64
C GLN A 107 -1.69 -4.32 -1.81
N ASN A 108 -2.49 -3.50 -2.51
CA ASN A 108 -3.54 -2.73 -1.86
C ASN A 108 -4.56 -3.70 -1.24
N SER A 109 -5.02 -3.38 -0.04
CA SER A 109 -6.11 -4.14 0.56
C SER A 109 -7.41 -3.93 -0.23
N ARG A 110 -8.41 -4.79 0.00
CA ARG A 110 -9.74 -4.59 -0.57
C ARG A 110 -10.33 -3.23 -0.16
N PHE A 111 -10.06 -2.79 1.07
CA PHE A 111 -10.48 -1.47 1.55
C PHE A 111 -9.78 -0.35 0.77
N ALA A 112 -8.45 -0.40 0.62
CA ALA A 112 -7.71 0.61 -0.16
C ALA A 112 -8.22 0.71 -1.60
N HIS A 113 -8.48 -0.41 -2.27
CA HIS A 113 -9.07 -0.41 -3.60
C HIS A 113 -10.47 0.23 -3.64
N GLN A 114 -11.27 0.06 -2.58
CA GLN A 114 -12.55 0.75 -2.47
C GLN A 114 -12.38 2.25 -2.28
N VAL A 115 -11.44 2.69 -1.43
CA VAL A 115 -11.13 4.11 -1.23
C VAL A 115 -10.69 4.75 -2.55
N GLU A 116 -9.72 4.15 -3.22
CA GLU A 116 -9.18 4.58 -4.52
C GLU A 116 -10.28 4.69 -5.59
N ARG A 117 -11.16 3.69 -5.67
CA ARG A 117 -12.23 3.67 -6.68
C ARG A 117 -13.34 4.66 -6.38
N PHE A 118 -13.71 4.85 -5.11
CA PHE A 118 -14.96 5.52 -4.76
C PHE A 118 -14.77 6.92 -4.19
N ALA A 119 -13.65 7.22 -3.53
CA ALA A 119 -13.38 8.53 -2.96
C ALA A 119 -12.46 9.35 -3.88
N CYS A 120 -12.84 10.59 -4.20
CA CYS A 120 -11.95 11.52 -4.90
C CYS A 120 -10.87 12.09 -3.96
N LEU A 121 -11.20 12.21 -2.67
CA LEU A 121 -10.31 12.65 -1.60
C LEU A 121 -10.52 11.74 -0.39
N TYR A 122 -9.50 11.56 0.43
CA TYR A 122 -9.66 10.92 1.72
C TYR A 122 -8.74 11.57 2.77
N THR A 123 -9.16 11.55 4.02
CA THR A 123 -8.41 12.16 5.13
C THR A 123 -8.80 11.50 6.46
N SER A 124 -8.00 11.68 7.51
CA SER A 124 -8.33 11.14 8.83
C SER A 124 -9.49 11.88 9.49
N GLN A 125 -9.54 13.20 9.35
CA GLN A 125 -10.52 14.08 9.98
C GLN A 125 -10.93 15.20 9.03
N VAL A 126 -12.20 15.64 9.08
CA VAL A 126 -12.71 16.73 8.22
C VAL A 126 -12.00 18.05 8.49
N THR A 127 -11.57 18.27 9.73
CA THR A 127 -10.81 19.44 10.17
C THR A 127 -9.52 19.62 9.37
N ASN A 128 -8.92 18.57 8.81
CA ASN A 128 -7.73 18.67 7.97
C ASN A 128 -7.94 19.54 6.71
N LEU A 129 -9.18 19.71 6.25
CA LEU A 129 -9.49 20.62 5.14
C LEU A 129 -9.34 22.10 5.52
N SER A 130 -9.45 22.45 6.80
CA SER A 130 -9.31 23.85 7.24
C SER A 130 -7.87 24.37 7.09
N LEU A 131 -6.90 23.45 7.01
CA LEU A 131 -5.49 23.75 6.76
C LEU A 131 -5.23 24.17 5.30
N TYR A 132 -6.22 24.02 4.42
CA TYR A 132 -6.11 24.34 3.01
C TYR A 132 -7.03 25.51 2.62
N SER A 133 -6.59 26.27 1.62
CA SER A 133 -7.43 27.32 1.04
C SER A 133 -8.71 26.71 0.43
N PRO A 134 -9.88 27.33 0.62
CA PRO A 134 -11.12 26.93 -0.05
C PRO A 134 -11.03 26.89 -1.58
N SER A 135 -10.10 27.64 -2.17
CA SER A 135 -9.85 27.70 -3.62
C SER A 135 -8.79 26.70 -4.10
N LYS A 136 -8.30 25.80 -3.24
CA LYS A 136 -7.27 24.82 -3.59
C LYS A 136 -7.79 23.83 -4.64
N TYR A 137 -7.02 23.66 -5.71
CA TYR A 137 -7.26 22.62 -6.70
C TYR A 137 -6.47 21.35 -6.34
N TYR A 138 -7.18 20.24 -6.10
CA TYR A 138 -6.58 18.95 -5.79
C TYR A 138 -6.23 18.21 -7.09
N ARG A 139 -4.96 17.82 -7.25
CA ARG A 139 -4.48 17.02 -8.38
C ARG A 139 -4.01 15.65 -7.87
N PRO A 140 -4.40 14.54 -8.52
CA PRO A 140 -3.82 13.24 -8.22
C PRO A 140 -2.36 13.21 -8.66
N SER A 141 -1.59 12.32 -8.04
CA SER A 141 -0.29 11.90 -8.56
C SER A 141 -0.46 11.07 -9.83
N GLU A 142 0.60 10.95 -10.61
CA GLU A 142 0.62 10.10 -11.81
C GLU A 142 0.55 8.61 -11.41
N ASP A 143 -0.26 7.84 -12.14
CA ASP A 143 -0.36 6.40 -11.97
C ASP A 143 0.77 5.74 -12.76
N PHE A 144 1.54 4.86 -12.11
CA PHE A 144 2.65 4.16 -12.75
C PHE A 144 2.32 2.69 -13.01
N MET A 145 2.66 2.23 -14.21
CA MET A 145 2.59 0.84 -14.63
C MET A 145 3.96 0.15 -14.43
N PRO A 146 3.99 -1.19 -14.28
CA PRO A 146 5.23 -1.92 -14.01
C PRO A 146 6.39 -1.68 -14.97
N HIS A 147 6.11 -1.42 -16.25
CA HIS A 147 7.12 -1.18 -17.28
C HIS A 147 7.70 0.25 -17.24
N GLU A 148 7.09 1.15 -16.48
CA GLU A 148 7.54 2.54 -16.36
C GLU A 148 8.59 2.71 -15.25
N PHE A 149 8.65 1.78 -14.29
CA PHE A 149 9.61 1.84 -13.17
C PHE A 149 11.07 1.82 -13.63
N ASP A 150 11.39 0.98 -14.62
CA ASP A 150 12.75 0.86 -15.17
C ASP A 150 13.18 2.13 -15.92
N ILE A 151 12.20 2.87 -16.48
CA ILE A 151 12.45 4.06 -17.29
C ILE A 151 12.57 5.31 -16.39
N LEU A 152 11.75 5.39 -15.34
CA LEU A 152 11.64 6.57 -14.50
C LEU A 152 12.54 6.53 -13.26
N GLY A 153 13.10 5.36 -12.91
CA GLY A 153 14.01 5.21 -11.76
C GLY A 153 13.33 5.42 -10.41
N VAL A 154 12.03 5.11 -10.30
CA VAL A 154 11.17 5.29 -9.10
C VAL A 154 10.94 3.97 -8.36
#